data_AF-A0A9N9E4N4-F1
#
_entry.id   AF-A0A9N9E4N4-F1
#
_cell.length_a   1.000
_cell.length_b   1.000
_cell.length_c   1.000
_cell.angle_alpha   90.00
_cell.angle_beta   90.00
_cell.angle_gamma   90.00
#
_symmetry.space_group_name_H-M   'P 1'
#
loop_
_entity.id
_entity.type
_entity.pdbx_description
1 polymer ?
#
loop_
_entity_poly.entity_id
_entity_poly.type
_entity_poly.pdbx_seq_one_letter_code
_entity_poly.pdbx_strand_id
1 'polypeptide(L)'
;VKKRPYLLDNFSIGARITATLLDESAPPTGLCLDASVVLSTRWNTLPPNEQEVFPAVAPNFVAEIRSMSDSKSFVHDKMCTWIDAGEGFSLDPITQNARIYSKGNYYIHWRDLGNSPTRSTRNSLK
;
A
#
# COMPACT_ATOMS: atom_id res chain seq x y z
N VAL A 1 13.50 -12.47 -21.95
CA VAL A 1 13.13 -13.26 -20.76
C VAL A 1 11.77 -12.77 -20.28
N LYS A 2 10.68 -13.53 -20.51
CA LYS A 2 9.33 -13.16 -20.07
C LYS A 2 9.27 -13.30 -18.54
N LYS A 3 9.25 -12.19 -17.80
CA LYS A 3 8.98 -12.23 -16.36
C LYS A 3 7.50 -12.52 -16.18
N ARG A 4 7.18 -13.68 -15.59
CA ARG A 4 5.80 -14.02 -15.17
C ARG A 4 5.47 -13.18 -13.94
N PRO A 5 4.32 -12.50 -13.86
CA PRO A 5 3.88 -11.89 -12.62
C PRO A 5 3.61 -12.99 -11.58
N TYR A 6 4.12 -12.82 -10.36
CA TYR A 6 3.85 -13.72 -9.25
C TYR A 6 2.41 -13.49 -8.80
N LEU A 7 1.49 -14.36 -9.25
CA LEU A 7 0.17 -14.50 -8.67
C LEU A 7 0.34 -15.27 -7.35
N LEU A 8 0.15 -14.61 -6.22
CA LEU A 8 -0.02 -15.29 -4.94
C LEU A 8 -1.46 -15.78 -4.87
N ASP A 9 -1.64 -17.11 -4.87
CA ASP A 9 -2.94 -17.75 -4.89
C ASP A 9 -3.76 -17.45 -3.61
N ASN A 10 -4.99 -16.96 -3.87
CA ASN A 10 -6.20 -17.02 -3.05
C ASN A 10 -6.02 -17.17 -1.52
N PHE A 11 -5.80 -16.05 -0.82
CA PHE A 11 -6.19 -15.96 0.58
C PHE A 11 -7.73 -16.04 0.67
N SER A 12 -8.29 -16.88 1.54
CA SER A 12 -9.73 -17.22 1.66
C SER A 12 -10.66 -16.07 2.12
N ILE A 13 -10.27 -14.82 1.89
CA ILE A 13 -11.12 -13.64 1.98
C ILE A 13 -10.98 -12.98 0.61
N GLY A 14 -12.04 -12.96 -0.21
CA GLY A 14 -12.03 -12.61 -1.64
C GLY A 14 -11.43 -11.24 -2.03
N ALA A 15 -10.11 -11.12 -1.91
CA ALA A 15 -9.29 -9.98 -2.24
C ALA A 15 -8.03 -10.48 -2.96
N ARG A 16 -7.67 -9.83 -4.08
CA ARG A 16 -6.44 -10.14 -4.81
C ARG A 16 -5.38 -9.09 -4.47
N ILE A 17 -4.19 -9.55 -4.12
CA ILE A 17 -3.01 -8.71 -3.95
C ILE A 17 -2.33 -8.61 -5.31
N THR A 18 -2.22 -7.40 -5.84
CA THR A 18 -1.51 -7.12 -7.08
C THR A 18 -0.25 -6.31 -6.77
N ALA A 19 0.90 -6.82 -7.20
CA ALA A 19 2.13 -6.03 -7.26
C ALA A 19 2.07 -5.19 -8.55
N THR A 20 1.94 -3.88 -8.42
CA THR A 20 1.79 -2.97 -9.56
C THR A 20 3.18 -2.60 -10.11
N LEU A 21 3.42 -2.70 -11.42
CA LEU A 21 4.69 -2.33 -12.09
C LEU A 21 4.49 -1.37 -13.30
N LEU A 22 4.04 -0.14 -13.08
CA LEU A 22 3.99 1.01 -14.02
C LEU A 22 3.28 0.85 -15.40
N ASP A 23 2.13 1.53 -15.56
CA ASP A 23 1.62 2.15 -16.81
C ASP A 23 0.57 3.26 -16.49
N GLU A 24 0.25 4.12 -17.48
CA GLU A 24 -0.40 5.45 -17.53
C GLU A 24 -1.69 5.70 -16.71
N SER A 25 -2.26 4.69 -16.05
CA SER A 25 -3.36 4.89 -15.09
C SER A 25 -2.87 5.17 -13.66
N ALA A 26 -1.57 5.00 -13.40
CA ALA A 26 -0.93 5.44 -12.17
C ALA A 26 -0.90 6.98 -12.09
N PRO A 27 -0.87 7.57 -10.89
CA PRO A 27 -0.59 8.99 -10.74
C PRO A 27 0.66 9.39 -11.54
N PRO A 28 0.73 10.63 -12.06
CA PRO A 28 1.60 11.06 -13.17
C PRO A 28 3.13 10.91 -12.93
N THR A 29 3.54 10.35 -11.79
CA THR A 29 4.89 10.33 -11.25
C THR A 29 5.65 9.00 -11.40
N GLY A 30 5.09 7.96 -12.03
CA GLY A 30 5.86 6.71 -12.26
C GLY A 30 6.27 5.99 -10.95
N LEU A 31 5.47 6.10 -9.89
CA LEU A 31 5.73 5.53 -8.58
C LEU A 31 4.95 4.23 -8.37
N CYS A 32 5.63 3.11 -8.13
CA CYS A 32 5.01 1.80 -7.82
C CYS A 32 4.95 1.52 -6.32
N LEU A 33 3.81 1.10 -5.80
CA LEU A 33 3.71 0.61 -4.43
C LEU A 33 4.26 -0.80 -4.28
N ASP A 34 4.76 -1.13 -3.09
CA ASP A 34 5.17 -2.51 -2.76
C ASP A 34 3.99 -3.49 -2.77
N ALA A 35 2.82 -3.04 -2.32
CA ALA A 35 1.59 -3.83 -2.40
C ALA A 35 0.35 -2.99 -2.64
N SER A 36 -0.59 -3.55 -3.39
CA SER A 36 -1.93 -2.99 -3.58
C SER A 36 -2.97 -4.10 -3.56
N VAL A 37 -4.17 -3.77 -3.10
CA VAL A 37 -5.29 -4.72 -3.01
C VAL A 37 -6.47 -4.17 -3.77
N VAL A 38 -7.02 -4.99 -4.67
CA VAL A 38 -8.28 -4.70 -5.36
C VAL A 38 -9.30 -5.73 -4.89
N LEU A 39 -10.50 -5.26 -4.53
CA LEU A 39 -11.61 -6.15 -4.18
C LEU A 39 -11.96 -7.06 -5.37
N SER A 40 -12.17 -8.36 -5.13
CA SER A 40 -12.47 -9.30 -6.21
C SER A 40 -13.72 -8.92 -7.01
N THR A 41 -14.70 -8.27 -6.38
CA THR A 41 -15.89 -7.76 -7.09
C THR A 41 -15.55 -6.73 -8.16
N ARG A 42 -14.56 -5.86 -7.94
CA ARG A 42 -14.08 -4.87 -8.92
C ARG A 42 -13.10 -5.48 -9.91
N TRP A 43 -12.28 -6.44 -9.46
CA TRP A 43 -11.36 -7.16 -10.34
C TRP A 43 -12.12 -7.97 -11.39
N ASN A 44 -13.15 -8.70 -10.97
CA ASN A 44 -13.90 -9.60 -11.84
C ASN A 44 -14.80 -8.85 -12.84
N THR A 45 -15.01 -7.54 -12.70
CA THR A 45 -15.66 -6.72 -13.73
C THR A 45 -14.73 -6.32 -14.86
N LEU A 46 -13.41 -6.50 -14.69
CA LEU A 46 -12.44 -6.19 -15.73
C LEU A 46 -12.45 -7.27 -16.83
N PRO A 47 -12.36 -6.86 -18.11
CA PRO A 47 -12.09 -7.78 -19.21
C PRO A 47 -10.84 -8.64 -18.95
N PRO A 48 -10.80 -9.92 -19.35
CA PRO A 48 -9.64 -10.79 -19.11
C PRO A 48 -8.32 -10.22 -19.62
N ASN A 49 -8.34 -9.53 -20.76
CA ASN A 49 -7.15 -8.88 -21.33
C ASN A 49 -6.61 -7.73 -20.46
N GLU A 50 -7.47 -7.05 -19.68
CA GLU A 50 -7.04 -5.99 -18.76
C GLU A 50 -6.48 -6.56 -17.45
N GLN A 51 -6.87 -7.78 -17.08
CA GLN A 51 -6.36 -8.48 -15.90
C GLN A 51 -4.92 -9.01 -16.08
N GLU A 52 -4.46 -9.18 -17.32
CA GLU A 52 -3.12 -9.69 -17.66
C GLU A 52 -2.05 -8.58 -17.81
N VAL A 53 -2.48 -7.32 -17.84
CA VAL A 53 -1.65 -6.11 -17.96
C VAL A 53 -1.79 -5.25 -16.70
N PHE A 54 -1.39 -3.97 -16.75
CA PHE A 54 -1.69 -3.02 -15.67
C PHE A 54 -3.17 -2.67 -15.70
N PRO A 55 -3.94 -3.21 -14.75
CA PRO A 55 -5.38 -3.08 -14.80
C PRO A 55 -5.73 -1.63 -14.47
N ALA A 56 -6.57 -1.01 -15.30
CA ALA A 56 -7.05 0.36 -15.10
C ALA A 56 -8.09 0.44 -13.97
N VAL A 57 -7.75 -0.12 -12.81
CA VAL A 57 -8.56 -0.15 -11.61
C VAL A 57 -7.76 0.43 -10.45
N ALA A 58 -8.27 1.51 -9.86
CA ALA A 58 -7.66 2.06 -8.66
C ALA A 58 -7.77 1.03 -7.51
N PRO A 59 -6.70 0.77 -6.75
CA PRO A 59 -6.76 -0.14 -5.61
C PRO A 59 -7.73 0.34 -4.53
N ASN A 60 -8.13 -0.57 -3.66
CA ASN A 60 -8.93 -0.30 -2.45
C ASN A 60 -8.06 -0.11 -1.21
N PHE A 61 -6.84 -0.64 -1.25
CA PHE A 61 -5.86 -0.50 -0.19
C PHE A 61 -4.45 -0.54 -0.78
N VAL A 62 -3.54 0.23 -0.17
CA VAL A 62 -2.15 0.33 -0.62
C VAL A 62 -1.20 0.19 0.57
N ALA A 63 -0.06 -0.45 0.35
CA ALA A 63 1.00 -0.52 1.34
C ALA A 63 2.37 -0.29 0.71
N GLU A 64 3.21 0.39 1.47
CA GLU A 64 4.58 0.75 1.10
C GLU A 64 5.52 0.47 2.26
N ILE A 65 6.69 -0.11 1.98
CA ILE A 65 7.72 -0.43 2.96
C ILE A 65 8.93 0.47 2.67
N ARG A 66 9.30 1.30 3.65
CA ARG A 66 10.45 2.19 3.49
C ARG A 66 11.75 1.39 3.35
N SER A 67 12.46 1.62 2.25
CA SER A 67 13.81 1.11 2.04
C SER A 67 14.87 2.02 2.70
N MET A 68 16.09 1.52 2.89
CA MET A 68 17.22 2.31 3.42
C MET A 68 17.60 3.50 2.52
N SER A 69 17.39 3.38 1.21
CA SER A 69 17.65 4.45 0.23
C SER A 69 16.57 5.52 0.21
N ASP A 70 15.36 5.19 0.66
CA ASP A 70 14.23 6.12 0.64
C ASP A 70 14.19 6.98 1.90
N SER A 71 13.89 8.27 1.71
CA SER A 71 13.59 9.16 2.82
C SER A 71 12.17 8.93 3.33
N LYS A 72 11.93 9.22 4.61
CA LYS A 72 10.58 9.16 5.19
C LYS A 72 9.59 10.09 4.47
N SER A 73 10.07 11.27 4.02
CA SER A 73 9.25 12.22 3.26
C SER A 73 8.90 11.67 1.88
N PHE A 74 9.85 11.06 1.17
CA PHE A 74 9.59 10.46 -0.14
C PHE A 74 8.51 9.37 -0.06
N VAL A 75 8.60 8.47 0.93
CA VAL A 75 7.56 7.45 1.19
C VAL A 75 6.23 8.09 1.53
N HIS A 76 6.23 9.18 2.32
CA HIS A 76 5.01 9.91 2.65
C HIS A 76 4.34 10.53 1.43
N ASP A 77 5.09 11.22 0.58
CA ASP A 77 4.59 11.85 -0.63
C ASP A 77 4.02 10.82 -1.61
N LYS A 78 4.69 9.66 -1.71
CA LYS A 78 4.22 8.50 -2.46
C LYS A 78 2.88 7.97 -1.93
N MET A 79 2.73 7.82 -0.61
CA MET A 79 1.45 7.39 -0.01
C MET A 79 0.34 8.43 -0.22
N CYS A 80 0.63 9.73 -0.08
CA CYS A 80 -0.34 10.80 -0.34
C CYS A 80 -0.80 10.81 -1.80
N THR A 81 0.05 10.39 -2.72
CA THR A 81 -0.26 10.26 -4.15
C THR A 81 -1.21 9.08 -4.43
N TRP A 82 -1.19 8.03 -3.60
CA TRP A 82 -1.96 6.80 -3.80
C TRP A 82 -3.18 6.63 -2.86
N ILE A 83 -3.34 7.49 -1.85
CA ILE A 83 -4.39 7.34 -0.82
C ILE A 83 -5.82 7.54 -1.34
N ASP A 84 -5.98 7.96 -2.60
CA ASP A 84 -7.26 7.90 -3.30
C ASP A 84 -7.86 6.49 -3.33
N ALA A 85 -7.05 5.46 -3.08
CA ALA A 85 -7.49 4.09 -2.83
C ALA A 85 -8.43 3.92 -1.63
N GLY A 86 -8.42 4.85 -0.67
CA GLY A 86 -9.28 4.85 0.52
C GLY A 86 -8.46 4.75 1.82
N GLU A 87 -7.73 3.65 1.99
CA GLU A 87 -6.86 3.41 3.14
C GLU A 87 -5.49 2.91 2.69
N GLY A 88 -4.45 3.18 3.49
CA GLY A 88 -3.13 2.65 3.20
C GLY A 88 -2.15 2.73 4.36
N PHE A 89 -1.13 1.87 4.33
CA PHE A 89 -0.08 1.83 5.36
C PHE A 89 1.29 2.13 4.76
N SER A 90 2.10 2.95 5.44
CA SER A 90 3.55 2.90 5.25
C SER A 90 4.22 2.25 6.46
N LEU A 91 5.06 1.26 6.21
CA LEU A 91 5.85 0.57 7.23
C LEU A 91 7.29 1.05 7.15
N ASP A 92 7.82 1.57 8.24
CA ASP A 92 9.22 1.97 8.36
C ASP A 92 9.95 0.95 9.26
N PRO A 93 10.59 -0.09 8.68
CA PRO A 93 11.33 -1.07 9.46
C PRO A 93 12.59 -0.48 10.11
N ILE A 94 13.11 0.65 9.59
CA ILE A 94 14.32 1.32 10.09
C ILE A 94 14.03 1.97 11.44
N THR A 95 12.88 2.63 11.55
CA THR A 95 12.47 3.31 12.79
C THR A 95 11.42 2.53 13.59
N GLN A 96 11.02 1.35 13.12
CA GLN A 96 9.99 0.49 13.71
C GLN A 96 8.66 1.23 13.94
N ASN A 97 8.27 2.05 12.96
CA ASN A 97 7.02 2.78 12.97
C ASN A 97 6.14 2.32 11.81
N ALA A 98 4.84 2.30 12.03
CA ALA A 98 3.86 2.27 10.96
C ALA A 98 3.18 3.63 10.87
N ARG A 99 2.69 4.00 9.70
CA ARG A 99 1.79 5.14 9.54
C ARG A 99 0.57 4.67 8.78
N ILE A 100 -0.60 4.96 9.33
CA ILE A 100 -1.89 4.71 8.71
C ILE A 100 -2.33 5.98 8.01
N TYR A 101 -2.81 5.83 6.78
CA TYR A 101 -3.41 6.87 5.95
C TYR A 101 -4.87 6.52 5.69
N SER A 102 -5.73 7.54 5.67
CA SER A 102 -7.13 7.41 5.28
C SER A 102 -7.59 8.67 4.55
N LYS A 103 -8.36 8.49 3.48
CA LYS A 103 -8.97 9.60 2.74
C LYS A 103 -10.19 10.14 3.48
N GLY A 104 -10.18 11.42 3.84
CA GLY A 104 -11.35 12.17 4.26
C GLY A 104 -12.00 12.94 3.10
N ASN A 105 -13.07 13.69 3.39
CA ASN A 105 -13.81 14.45 2.36
C ASN A 105 -12.99 15.60 1.76
N TYR A 106 -12.10 16.20 2.56
CA TYR A 106 -11.34 17.40 2.17
C TYR A 106 -9.83 17.26 2.37
N TYR A 107 -9.41 16.30 3.20
CA TYR A 107 -8.02 16.13 3.59
C TYR A 107 -7.67 14.65 3.70
N ILE A 108 -6.38 14.37 3.54
CA ILE A 108 -5.80 13.08 3.88
C ILE A 108 -5.50 13.10 5.38
N HIS A 109 -6.03 12.14 6.11
CA HIS A 109 -5.67 11.93 7.50
C HIS A 109 -4.54 10.90 7.57
N TRP A 110 -3.57 11.14 8.44
CA TRP A 110 -2.58 10.12 8.78
C TRP A 110 -2.29 10.09 10.27
N ARG A 111 -1.87 8.92 10.74
CA ARG A 111 -1.46 8.70 12.13
C ARG A 111 -0.23 7.82 12.16
N ASP A 112 0.82 8.28 12.84
CA ASP A 112 1.95 7.44 13.18
C ASP A 112 1.59 6.49 14.33
N LEU A 113 1.81 5.21 14.12
CA LEU A 113 1.78 4.15 15.12
C LEU A 113 3.22 3.73 15.38
N GLY A 114 3.78 4.24 16.47
CA GLY A 114 5.14 3.96 16.86
C GLY A 114 5.23 3.27 18.21
N ASN A 115 6.37 2.63 18.44
CA ASN A 115 6.90 2.52 19.79
C ASN A 115 7.39 3.92 20.20
N SER A 116 6.58 4.66 20.97
CA SER A 116 7.08 5.89 21.61
C SER A 116 8.25 5.53 22.53
N PRO A 117 9.39 6.25 22.48
CA PRO A 117 10.46 6.10 23.48
C PRO A 117 9.98 6.54 24.88
N THR A 118 8.87 7.28 24.97
CA THR A 118 8.30 7.80 26.21
C THR A 118 7.28 6.83 26.84
N ARG A 119 7.84 5.79 27.49
CA ARG A 119 7.40 5.14 28.74
C ARG A 119 6.12 4.28 28.77
N SER A 120 6.34 2.97 28.95
CA SER A 120 5.82 2.28 30.14
C SER A 120 6.78 1.16 30.55
N THR A 121 7.78 1.51 31.36
CA THR A 121 8.18 0.59 32.44
C THR A 121 6.96 0.35 33.32
N ARG A 122 6.28 -0.78 33.11
CA ARG A 122 5.59 -1.46 34.21
C ARG A 122 6.42 -2.67 34.57
N ASN A 123 7.07 -2.55 35.72
CA ASN A 123 7.54 -3.68 36.49
C ASN A 123 6.40 -4.67 36.76
N SER A 124 6.80 -5.93 36.98
CA SER A 124 6.12 -7.00 37.75
C SER A 124 5.10 -7.86 36.99
N LEU A 125 5.10 -9.21 37.10
CA LEU A 125 5.72 -10.12 38.08
C LEU A 125 5.90 -11.56 37.53
N LYS A 126 6.97 -12.20 38.03
CA LYS A 126 7.43 -13.61 37.96
C LYS A 126 7.98 -14.13 36.63
#